data_AF-A0A9D8DYF0-F1
#
_entry.id   AF-A0A9D8DYF0-F1
#
_cell.length_a   1.000
_cell.length_b   1.000
_cell.length_c   1.000
_cell.angle_alpha   90.00
_cell.angle_beta   90.00
_cell.angle_gamma   90.00
#
_symmetry.space_group_name_H-M   'P 1'
#
loop_
_entity.id
_entity.type
_entity.pdbx_description
1 polymer ?
#
loop_
_entity_poly.entity_id
_entity_poly.type
_entity_poly.pdbx_seq_one_letter_code
_entity_poly.pdbx_strand_id
1 'polypeptide(L)'
;LAPAGTVVLGDPDGVAVDALPEPGDAGWLAVVGAEGGWDADERAVLLARPDAVALAVGPHVLRTETAALAVAAALAGRRRPSGAS
;
A
#
# COMPACT_ATOMS: atom_id res chain seq x y z
N LEU A 1 -0.39 19.87 -2.67
CA LEU A 1 0.41 19.10 -1.70
C LEU A 1 0.66 17.73 -2.34
N ALA A 2 1.80 17.52 -3.01
CA ALA A 2 2.15 16.16 -3.47
C ALA A 2 2.58 15.36 -2.22
N PRO A 3 2.18 14.10 -2.05
CA PRO A 3 2.62 13.32 -0.90
C PRO A 3 4.13 13.11 -1.01
N ALA A 4 4.80 13.16 0.14
CA ALA A 4 6.26 13.12 0.18
C ALA A 4 6.83 11.71 -0.10
N GLY A 5 6.02 10.65 -0.09
CA GLY A 5 6.45 9.25 -0.23
C GLY A 5 5.52 8.37 -1.07
N THR A 6 5.93 7.12 -1.33
CA THR A 6 5.23 6.17 -2.20
C THR A 6 3.85 5.80 -1.64
N VAL A 7 2.81 5.97 -2.45
CA VAL A 7 1.44 5.57 -2.13
C VAL A 7 1.29 4.07 -2.35
N VAL A 8 0.89 3.34 -1.31
CA VAL A 8 0.66 1.89 -1.37
C VAL A 8 -0.84 1.62 -1.25
N LEU A 9 -1.43 1.13 -2.33
CA LEU A 9 -2.85 0.83 -2.41
C LEU A 9 -3.11 -0.61 -2.00
N GLY A 10 -3.90 -0.85 -0.96
CA GLY A 10 -4.38 -2.19 -0.62
C GLY A 10 -5.34 -2.68 -1.70
N ASP A 11 -4.94 -3.69 -2.47
CA ASP A 11 -5.66 -4.15 -3.66
C ASP A 11 -5.36 -5.64 -3.91
N PRO A 12 -6.38 -6.52 -4.01
CA PRO A 12 -6.18 -7.95 -4.26
C PRO A 12 -5.44 -8.24 -5.58
N ASP A 13 -5.50 -7.34 -6.55
CA ASP A 13 -4.81 -7.47 -7.84
C ASP A 13 -3.41 -6.83 -7.84
N GLY A 14 -2.91 -6.42 -6.67
CA GLY A 14 -1.60 -5.79 -6.50
C GLY A 14 -0.42 -6.75 -6.55
N VAL A 15 0.79 -6.19 -6.46
CA VAL A 15 2.03 -6.97 -6.35
C VAL A 15 2.21 -7.51 -4.93
N ALA A 16 3.06 -8.52 -4.77
CA ALA A 16 3.47 -8.98 -3.45
C ALA A 16 4.33 -7.94 -2.73
N VAL A 17 4.32 -7.98 -1.39
CA VAL A 17 5.06 -7.02 -0.55
C VAL A 17 6.56 -6.94 -0.88
N ASP A 18 7.19 -8.06 -1.27
CA ASP A 18 8.62 -8.10 -1.59
C ASP A 18 8.97 -7.37 -2.89
N ALA A 19 7.99 -7.16 -3.77
CA ALA A 19 8.13 -6.43 -5.02
C ALA A 19 7.87 -4.92 -4.86
N LEU A 20 7.51 -4.45 -3.66
CA LEU A 20 7.36 -3.03 -3.42
C LEU A 20 8.72 -2.31 -3.56
N PRO A 21 8.72 -1.09 -4.11
CA PRO A 21 9.91 -0.25 -4.07
C PRO A 21 10.30 0.04 -2.61
N GLU A 22 11.60 0.15 -2.36
CA GLU A 22 12.10 0.64 -1.07
C GLU A 22 11.51 2.02 -0.79
N PRO A 23 11.11 2.29 0.47
CA PRO A 23 10.58 3.59 0.82
C PRO A 23 11.71 4.62 0.74
N GLY A 24 11.46 5.76 0.10
CA GLY A 24 12.31 6.94 0.25
C GLY A 24 12.21 7.54 1.66
N ASP A 25 12.86 8.66 1.90
CA ASP A 25 12.93 9.30 3.23
C ASP A 25 11.56 9.59 3.86
N ALA A 26 10.54 9.83 3.03
CA ALA A 26 9.19 10.10 3.49
C ALA A 26 8.34 8.84 3.77
N GLY A 27 8.87 7.64 3.50
CA GLY A 27 8.18 6.39 3.78
C GLY A 27 7.10 6.02 2.77
N TRP A 28 6.17 5.18 3.23
CA TRP A 28 4.96 4.78 2.50
C TRP A 28 3.73 5.48 3.08
N LEU A 29 2.80 5.85 2.20
CA LEU A 29 1.42 6.20 2.54
C LEU A 29 0.51 5.04 2.14
N ALA A 30 0.06 4.26 3.11
CA ALA A 30 -0.90 3.19 2.86
C ALA A 30 -2.32 3.75 2.71
N VAL A 31 -3.05 3.29 1.69
CA VAL A 31 -4.45 3.61 1.47
C VAL A 31 -5.23 2.31 1.24
N VAL A 32 -6.34 2.14 1.96
CA VAL A 32 -7.20 0.97 1.87
C VAL A 32 -8.61 1.44 1.56
N GLY A 33 -9.26 0.80 0.60
CA GLY A 33 -10.64 1.12 0.19
C GLY A 33 -11.66 0.79 1.29
N ALA A 34 -12.91 1.19 1.08
CA ALA A 34 -14.02 0.84 1.95
C ALA A 34 -14.39 -0.66 1.82
N GLU A 35 -15.43 -1.12 2.53
CA GLU A 35 -15.79 -2.55 2.58
C GLU A 35 -16.13 -3.16 1.21
N GLY A 36 -16.59 -2.34 0.26
CA GLY A 36 -16.82 -2.74 -1.13
C GLY A 36 -15.57 -2.77 -2.01
N GLY A 37 -14.41 -2.43 -1.46
CA GLY A 37 -13.16 -2.23 -2.21
C GLY A 37 -13.11 -0.86 -2.89
N TRP A 38 -12.43 -0.83 -4.02
CA TRP A 38 -12.27 0.37 -4.86
C TRP A 38 -13.31 0.39 -5.97
N ASP A 39 -13.88 1.57 -6.24
CA ASP A 39 -14.50 1.78 -7.54
C ASP A 39 -13.43 1.73 -8.64
N ALA A 40 -13.82 1.25 -9.83
CA ALA A 40 -12.88 1.07 -10.94
C ALA A 40 -12.23 2.40 -11.37
N ASP A 41 -12.98 3.50 -11.36
CA ASP A 41 -12.48 4.82 -11.75
C ASP A 41 -11.58 5.39 -10.66
N GLU A 42 -11.94 5.25 -9.39
CA GLU A 42 -11.10 5.67 -8.25
C GLU A 42 -9.77 4.94 -8.23
N ARG A 43 -9.81 3.62 -8.43
CA ARG A 43 -8.63 2.77 -8.56
C ARG A 43 -7.74 3.23 -9.70
N ALA A 44 -8.33 3.47 -10.89
CA ALA A 44 -7.60 3.93 -12.06
C ALA A 44 -6.93 5.30 -11.81
N VAL A 45 -7.62 6.23 -11.15
CA VAL A 45 -7.08 7.55 -10.78
C VAL A 45 -5.90 7.42 -9.83
N LEU A 46 -6.01 6.56 -8.81
CA LEU A 46 -4.94 6.34 -7.85
C LEU A 46 -3.71 5.69 -8.49
N LEU A 47 -3.92 4.68 -9.34
CA LEU A 47 -2.84 3.98 -10.05
C LEU A 47 -2.24 4.77 -11.22
N ALA A 48 -2.92 5.81 -11.72
CA ALA A 48 -2.36 6.73 -12.70
C ALA A 48 -1.28 7.65 -12.11
N ARG A 49 -1.16 7.71 -10.78
CA ARG A 49 -0.11 8.49 -10.12
C ARG A 49 1.26 7.83 -10.34
N PRO A 50 2.32 8.63 -10.58
CA PRO A 50 3.66 8.08 -10.81
C PRO A 50 4.28 7.45 -9.54
N ASP A 51 3.75 7.77 -8.37
CA ASP A 51 4.24 7.35 -7.05
C ASP A 51 3.28 6.36 -6.36
N ALA A 52 2.38 5.71 -7.11
CA ALA A 52 1.45 4.72 -6.56
C ALA A 52 1.81 3.28 -6.98
N VAL A 53 1.59 2.34 -6.06
CA VAL A 53 1.74 0.91 -6.29
C VAL A 53 0.61 0.15 -5.59
N ALA A 54 0.00 -0.80 -6.27
CA ALA A 54 -0.98 -1.72 -5.69
C ALA A 54 -0.26 -2.86 -4.95
N LEU A 55 -0.68 -3.16 -3.71
CA LEU A 55 -0.19 -4.23 -2.85
C LEU A 55 -1.30 -5.24 -2.56
N ALA A 56 -1.04 -6.50 -2.89
CA ALA A 56 -1.83 -7.63 -2.44
C ALA A 56 -1.24 -8.22 -1.15
N VAL A 57 -2.08 -8.42 -0.14
CA VAL A 57 -1.69 -8.97 1.19
C VAL A 57 -2.08 -10.44 1.38
N GLY A 58 -2.40 -11.13 0.29
CA GLY A 58 -2.80 -12.53 0.27
C GLY A 58 -3.86 -12.82 -0.80
N PRO A 59 -4.30 -14.08 -0.93
CA PRO A 59 -5.24 -14.50 -1.97
C PRO A 59 -6.71 -14.24 -1.64
N HIS A 60 -7.01 -13.70 -0.45
CA HIS A 60 -8.36 -13.51 0.06
C HIS A 60 -8.74 -12.04 0.08
N VAL A 61 -9.97 -11.74 -0.32
CA VAL A 61 -10.57 -10.43 -0.09
C VAL A 61 -10.85 -10.30 1.41
N LEU A 62 -10.26 -9.29 2.02
CA LEU A 62 -10.35 -9.02 3.45
C LEU A 62 -11.35 -7.90 3.71
N ARG A 63 -11.99 -7.92 4.88
CA ARG A 63 -12.73 -6.76 5.38
C ARG A 63 -11.82 -5.56 5.55
N THR A 64 -12.38 -4.35 5.45
CA THR A 64 -11.66 -3.08 5.49
C THR A 64 -10.61 -3.00 6.60
N GLU A 65 -11.00 -3.27 7.84
CA GLU A 65 -10.12 -3.16 9.01
C GLU A 65 -9.03 -4.22 8.99
N THR A 66 -9.36 -5.42 8.49
CA THR A 66 -8.40 -6.53 8.38
C THR A 66 -7.39 -6.24 7.27
N ALA A 67 -7.83 -5.70 6.13
CA ALA A 67 -6.97 -5.24 5.05
C ALA A 67 -6.01 -4.14 5.53
N ALA A 68 -6.51 -3.15 6.28
CA ALA A 68 -5.67 -2.10 6.86
C ALA A 68 -4.57 -2.65 7.78
N LEU A 69 -4.93 -3.56 8.68
CA LEU A 69 -3.95 -4.21 9.57
C LEU A 69 -2.94 -5.06 8.80
N ALA A 70 -3.40 -5.83 7.80
CA ALA A 70 -2.52 -6.68 6.99
C ALA A 70 -1.54 -5.85 6.15
N VAL A 71 -1.99 -4.76 5.53
CA VAL A 71 -1.13 -3.81 4.80
C VAL A 71 -0.12 -3.18 5.76
N ALA A 72 -0.56 -2.68 6.92
CA ALA A 72 0.34 -2.08 7.90
C ALA A 72 1.41 -3.07 8.39
N ALA A 73 1.02 -4.32 8.69
CA ALA A 73 1.93 -5.37 9.11
C ALA A 73 2.96 -5.74 8.02
N ALA A 74 2.50 -5.86 6.77
CA ALA A 74 3.36 -6.15 5.62
C ALA A 74 4.42 -5.06 5.42
N LEU A 75 4.01 -3.79 5.46
CA LEU A 75 4.93 -2.65 5.34
C LEU A 75 5.88 -2.55 6.54
N ALA A 76 5.40 -2.78 7.76
CA ALA A 76 6.24 -2.77 8.95
C ALA A 76 7.35 -3.84 8.88
N GLY A 77 7.01 -5.05 8.39
CA GLY A 77 7.99 -6.14 8.20
C GLY A 77 9.07 -5.83 7.16
N ARG A 78 8.79 -4.94 6.20
CA ARG A 78 9.74 -4.49 5.19
C ARG A 78 10.67 -3.37 5.67
N ARG A 79 10.28 -2.60 6.70
CA ARG A 79 11.13 -1.49 7.18
C ARG A 79 12.42 -2.05 7.75
N ARG A 80 13.55 -1.73 7.12
CA ARG A 80 14.85 -1.92 7.77
C ARG A 80 14.92 -0.97 8.97
N PRO A 81 15.39 -1.43 10.15
CA PRO A 81 15.64 -0.53 11.26
C PRO A 81 16.66 0.51 10.77
N SER A 82 16.30 1.78 10.82
CA SER A 82 17.26 2.87 10.70
C SER A 82 18.24 2.69 11.86
N GLY A 83 19.49 2.39 11.52
CA GLY A 83 20.55 2.17 12.51
C GLY A 83 20.56 3.33 13.51
N ALA A 84 20.57 2.98 14.79
CA ALA A 84 20.84 3.91 15.87
C ALA A 84 22.09 4.73 15.51
N SER A 85 21.92 6.05 15.42
CA SER A 85 23.05 6.97 15.54
C SER A 85 23.46 7.10 17.00
#